data_AF-A0A8J6XEK0-F1
#
_entry.id   AF-A0A8J6XEK0-F1
#
_cell.length_a   1.000
_cell.length_b   1.000
_cell.length_c   1.000
_cell.angle_alpha   90.00
_cell.angle_beta   90.00
_cell.angle_gamma   90.00
#
_symmetry.space_group_name_H-M   'P 1'
#
loop_
_entity.id
_entity.type
_entity.pdbx_description
1 polymer ?
#
loop_
_entity_poly.entity_id
_entity_poly.type
_entity_poly.pdbx_seq_one_letter_code
_entity_poly.pdbx_strand_id
1 'polypeptide(L)'
;MEGCTITDLKVHSKHNCYLLNPAEMQTIEEKIAVRTDLEPGTYVIRIREGSFDYVQGDIQKGEPLVMLWIYGGKFANKKNNVEVEATWTTLNGYDDTVTLEVMQDAKLCAFFFDSYIEDNEGEVIISVVKI
;
A
#
# COMPACT_ATOMS: atom_id res chain seq x y z
N MET A 1 13.39 12.79 -31.90
CA MET A 1 12.84 11.50 -31.43
C MET A 1 11.89 11.02 -32.51
N GLU A 2 12.41 10.41 -33.57
CA GLU A 2 11.57 9.72 -34.57
C GLU A 2 11.27 8.31 -34.03
N GLY A 3 10.00 7.89 -34.09
CA GLY A 3 9.57 6.55 -33.69
C GLY A 3 8.87 6.41 -32.33
N CYS A 4 8.49 7.49 -31.65
CA CYS A 4 7.68 7.39 -30.44
C CYS A 4 6.18 7.44 -30.77
N THR A 5 5.41 6.41 -30.37
CA THR A 5 3.95 6.42 -30.37
C THR A 5 3.46 6.67 -28.96
N ILE A 6 2.62 7.70 -28.78
CA ILE A 6 1.98 8.00 -27.49
C ILE A 6 0.55 7.44 -27.53
N THR A 7 0.15 6.75 -26.47
CA THR A 7 -1.23 6.27 -26.27
C THR A 7 -1.73 6.75 -24.92
N ASP A 8 -2.82 7.52 -24.93
CA ASP A 8 -3.43 8.05 -23.71
C ASP A 8 -4.63 7.19 -23.27
N LEU A 9 -4.68 6.87 -21.98
CA LEU A 9 -5.83 6.21 -21.35
C LEU A 9 -6.54 7.18 -20.40
N LYS A 10 -7.88 7.16 -20.41
CA LYS A 10 -8.70 7.91 -19.46
C LYS A 10 -9.22 6.96 -18.39
N VAL A 11 -8.93 7.28 -17.13
CA VAL A 11 -9.42 6.51 -15.97
C VAL A 11 -10.46 7.34 -15.24
N HIS A 12 -11.71 6.86 -15.22
CA HIS A 12 -12.84 7.55 -14.60
C HIS A 12 -13.15 6.97 -13.22
N SER A 13 -13.17 7.81 -12.19
CA SER A 13 -13.29 7.39 -10.78
C SER A 13 -14.56 6.62 -10.41
N LYS A 14 -15.61 6.68 -11.24
CA LYS A 14 -16.84 5.87 -11.05
C LYS A 14 -16.96 4.66 -11.97
N HIS A 15 -16.37 4.72 -13.17
CA HIS A 15 -16.57 3.68 -14.19
C HIS A 15 -15.42 2.69 -14.22
N ASN A 16 -14.25 3.09 -13.72
CA ASN A 16 -13.03 2.27 -13.64
C ASN A 16 -12.60 2.11 -12.18
N CYS A 17 -13.57 1.84 -11.30
CA CYS A 17 -13.33 1.68 -9.86
C CYS A 17 -13.98 0.38 -9.38
N TYR A 18 -13.20 -0.44 -8.68
CA TYR A 18 -13.71 -1.58 -7.96
C TYR A 18 -14.21 -1.11 -6.59
N LEU A 19 -15.47 -1.38 -6.27
CA LEU A 19 -16.07 -0.95 -5.01
C LEU A 19 -15.84 -2.02 -3.94
N LEU A 20 -15.06 -1.67 -2.92
CA LEU A 20 -15.01 -2.42 -1.65
C LEU A 20 -16.21 -2.02 -0.79
N ASN A 21 -17.01 -3.00 -0.40
CA ASN A 21 -18.18 -2.78 0.45
C ASN A 21 -17.77 -2.65 1.94
N PRO A 22 -18.66 -2.16 2.83
CA PRO A 22 -18.32 -1.96 4.24
C PRO A 22 -17.87 -3.24 4.98
N ALA A 23 -18.44 -4.40 4.63
CA ALA A 23 -18.06 -5.67 5.27
C ALA A 23 -16.67 -6.15 4.83
N GLU A 24 -16.31 -5.91 3.56
CA GLU A 24 -14.96 -6.16 3.04
C GLU A 24 -13.95 -5.22 3.72
N MET A 25 -14.27 -3.94 3.83
CA MET A 25 -13.43 -2.95 4.52
C MET A 25 -13.20 -3.32 5.99
N GLN A 26 -14.27 -3.70 6.71
CA GLN A 26 -14.15 -4.16 8.09
C GLN A 26 -13.31 -5.44 8.20
N THR A 27 -13.46 -6.36 7.25
CA THR A 27 -12.67 -7.60 7.23
C THR A 27 -11.18 -7.29 7.04
N ILE A 28 -10.83 -6.36 6.14
CA ILE A 28 -9.46 -5.90 5.97
C ILE A 28 -8.92 -5.33 7.29
N GLU A 29 -9.66 -4.40 7.91
CA GLU A 29 -9.24 -3.71 9.13
C GLU A 29 -9.04 -4.64 10.34
N GLU A 30 -9.98 -5.56 10.55
CA GLU A 30 -10.07 -6.34 11.78
C GLU A 30 -9.39 -7.70 11.71
N LYS A 31 -9.26 -8.29 10.51
CA LYS A 31 -8.87 -9.70 10.35
C LYS A 31 -7.67 -9.94 9.45
N ILE A 32 -7.46 -9.09 8.44
CA ILE A 32 -6.44 -9.36 7.40
C ILE A 32 -5.20 -8.50 7.60
N ALA A 33 -5.35 -7.19 7.79
CA ALA A 33 -4.21 -6.28 7.84
C ALA A 33 -3.44 -6.39 9.16
N VAL A 34 -2.12 -6.35 9.07
CA VAL A 34 -1.28 -5.94 10.20
C VAL A 34 -1.40 -4.42 10.35
N ARG A 35 -1.41 -3.92 11.59
CA ARG A 35 -1.71 -2.51 11.87
C ARG A 35 -0.87 -1.91 12.97
N THR A 36 -0.65 -0.60 12.87
CA THR A 36 -0.06 0.24 13.91
C THR A 36 -0.71 1.61 13.94
N ASP A 37 -0.72 2.23 15.10
CA ASP A 37 -1.08 3.63 15.24
C ASP A 37 0.11 4.53 14.87
N LEU A 38 -0.20 5.72 14.36
CA LEU A 38 0.74 6.77 14.00
C LEU A 38 0.36 8.05 14.74
N GLU A 39 1.14 8.42 15.75
CA GLU A 39 1.05 9.74 16.39
C GLU A 39 1.64 10.84 15.50
N PRO A 40 1.40 12.14 15.75
CA PRO A 40 2.03 13.22 15.01
C PRO A 40 3.56 13.09 14.89
N GLY A 41 4.07 13.33 13.68
CA GLY A 41 5.49 13.25 13.32
C GLY A 41 5.73 12.89 11.85
N THR A 42 7.00 12.90 11.44
CA THR A 42 7.40 12.40 10.12
C THR A 42 7.66 10.90 10.19
N TYR A 43 7.13 10.13 9.24
CA TYR A 43 7.38 8.70 9.14
C TYR A 43 7.95 8.32 7.78
N VAL A 44 8.86 7.34 7.78
CA VAL A 44 9.30 6.62 6.58
C VAL A 44 8.89 5.17 6.72
N ILE A 45 8.08 4.70 5.77
CA ILE A 45 7.53 3.36 5.71
C ILE A 45 8.17 2.64 4.53
N ARG A 46 8.68 1.42 4.74
CA ARG A 46 9.36 0.62 3.70
C ARG A 46 9.34 -0.87 3.99
N ILE A 47 9.55 -1.69 2.96
CA ILE A 47 9.93 -3.08 3.16
C ILE A 47 11.37 -3.11 3.70
N ARG A 48 11.59 -3.80 4.82
CA ARG A 48 12.92 -3.98 5.42
C ARG A 48 13.60 -5.21 4.87
N GLU A 49 12.88 -6.32 4.85
CA GLU A 49 13.36 -7.62 4.43
C GLU A 49 12.19 -8.56 4.16
N GLY A 50 12.51 -9.77 3.68
CA GLY A 50 11.55 -10.80 3.32
C GLY A 50 11.39 -10.94 1.81
N SER A 51 10.44 -11.76 1.42
CA SER A 51 10.08 -11.97 0.02
C SER A 51 8.62 -12.34 -0.08
N PHE A 52 8.01 -12.01 -1.22
CA PHE A 52 6.64 -12.36 -1.53
C PHE A 52 6.58 -12.94 -2.93
N ASP A 53 5.79 -14.00 -3.09
CA ASP A 53 5.46 -14.58 -4.38
C ASP A 53 3.96 -14.93 -4.45
N TYR A 54 3.38 -14.69 -5.62
CA TYR A 54 1.99 -15.04 -5.94
C TYR A 54 1.85 -16.50 -6.35
N VAL A 55 2.94 -17.18 -6.73
CA VAL A 55 2.88 -18.57 -7.20
C VAL A 55 3.95 -19.43 -6.53
N GLN A 56 3.51 -20.34 -5.66
CA GLN A 56 4.37 -21.25 -4.94
C GLN A 56 5.19 -22.12 -5.91
N GLY A 57 6.51 -22.16 -5.68
CA GLY A 57 7.42 -23.01 -6.47
C GLY A 57 7.72 -22.51 -7.88
N ASP A 58 7.28 -21.31 -8.26
CA ASP A 58 7.85 -20.64 -9.43
C ASP A 58 9.32 -20.28 -9.14
N ILE A 59 10.14 -20.33 -10.18
CA ILE A 59 11.58 -20.03 -10.15
C ILE A 59 11.78 -18.50 -10.31
N GLN A 60 10.76 -17.78 -10.77
CA GLN A 60 10.74 -16.33 -10.82
C GLN A 60 10.43 -15.75 -9.45
N LYS A 61 11.10 -14.67 -9.06
CA LYS A 61 10.79 -13.96 -7.81
C LYS A 61 9.67 -12.96 -8.07
N GLY A 62 8.58 -13.05 -7.32
CA GLY A 62 7.54 -12.02 -7.29
C GLY A 62 8.06 -10.62 -6.91
N GLU A 63 7.50 -9.60 -7.56
CA GLU A 63 7.64 -8.20 -7.11
C GLU A 63 6.63 -7.96 -5.98
N PRO A 64 7.07 -7.54 -4.78
CA PRO A 64 6.14 -7.33 -3.68
C PRO A 64 5.27 -6.09 -3.95
N LEU A 65 3.95 -6.28 -3.91
CA LEU A 65 2.95 -5.21 -3.94
C LEU A 65 2.24 -5.13 -2.58
N VAL A 66 2.88 -4.49 -1.60
CA VAL A 66 2.26 -4.30 -0.28
C VAL A 66 1.28 -3.14 -0.37
N MET A 67 0.02 -3.41 -0.08
CA MET A 67 -1.02 -2.39 0.02
C MET A 67 -0.93 -1.70 1.38
N LEU A 68 -0.92 -0.38 1.38
CA LEU A 68 -0.98 0.44 2.58
C LEU A 68 -2.28 1.24 2.58
N TRP A 69 -3.07 1.08 3.64
CA TRP A 69 -4.25 1.90 3.91
C TRP A 69 -4.00 2.74 5.16
N ILE A 70 -4.10 4.06 5.01
CA ILE A 70 -3.90 5.02 6.10
C ILE A 70 -5.18 5.81 6.29
N TYR A 71 -5.67 5.92 7.52
CA TYR A 71 -6.94 6.61 7.81
C TYR A 71 -7.07 7.09 9.27
N GLY A 72 -8.14 7.83 9.55
CA GLY A 72 -8.62 8.13 10.91
C GLY A 72 -8.04 9.37 11.57
N GLY A 73 -7.17 10.10 10.85
CA GLY A 73 -6.49 11.29 11.35
C GLY A 73 -6.27 12.29 10.24
N LYS A 74 -5.13 13.00 10.28
CA LYS A 74 -4.77 14.02 9.31
C LYS A 74 -3.30 13.89 8.97
N PHE A 75 -2.99 13.66 7.71
CA PHE A 75 -1.61 13.43 7.26
C PHE A 75 -1.42 13.84 5.80
N ALA A 76 -0.16 13.97 5.38
CA ALA A 76 0.21 14.23 3.99
C ALA A 76 1.28 13.25 3.52
N ASN A 77 1.11 12.68 2.33
CA ASN A 77 2.19 11.94 1.68
C ASN A 77 3.16 12.94 1.06
N LYS A 78 4.43 12.94 1.48
CA LYS A 78 5.42 13.93 0.99
C LYS A 78 5.71 13.81 -0.51
N LYS A 79 5.35 12.69 -1.16
CA LYS A 79 5.48 12.51 -2.62
C LYS A 79 4.57 13.46 -3.42
N ASN A 80 3.35 13.69 -2.95
CA ASN A 80 2.38 14.55 -3.64
C ASN A 80 2.00 15.80 -2.83
N ASN A 81 2.37 15.84 -1.55
CA ASN A 81 2.12 16.91 -0.60
C ASN A 81 0.62 17.27 -0.46
N VAL A 82 -0.26 16.27 -0.64
CA VAL A 82 -1.71 16.41 -0.47
C VAL A 82 -2.09 15.96 0.93
N GLU A 83 -2.75 16.84 1.67
CA GLU A 83 -3.31 16.59 2.99
C GLU A 83 -4.65 15.87 2.87
N VAL A 84 -4.79 14.75 3.58
CA VAL A 84 -5.97 13.88 3.54
C VAL A 84 -6.24 13.23 4.89
N GLU A 85 -7.45 12.73 5.07
CA GLU A 85 -7.87 11.97 6.26
C GLU A 85 -7.84 10.45 6.03
N ALA A 86 -7.82 10.04 4.77
CA ALA A 86 -7.69 8.65 4.35
C ALA A 86 -7.03 8.56 2.98
N THR A 87 -6.15 7.56 2.78
CA THR A 87 -5.56 7.28 1.48
C THR A 87 -5.15 5.82 1.34
N TRP A 88 -4.92 5.44 0.09
CA TRP A 88 -4.31 4.17 -0.28
C TRP A 88 -3.00 4.46 -0.98
N THR A 89 -1.97 3.69 -0.67
CA THR A 89 -0.70 3.72 -1.38
C THR A 89 -0.08 2.33 -1.34
N THR A 90 1.07 2.16 -1.95
CA THR A 90 1.72 0.86 -2.08
C THR A 90 3.21 0.99 -1.81
N LEU A 91 3.82 -0.12 -1.42
CA LEU A 91 5.25 -0.36 -1.60
C LEU A 91 5.34 -1.38 -2.72
N ASN A 92 5.71 -0.92 -3.92
CA ASN A 92 5.80 -1.72 -5.13
C ASN A 92 7.28 -1.96 -5.46
N GLY A 93 7.88 -2.88 -4.71
CA GLY A 93 9.31 -3.17 -4.77
C GLY A 93 10.05 -2.95 -3.44
N TYR A 94 11.20 -3.61 -3.28
CA TYR A 94 11.96 -3.62 -2.03
C TYR A 94 12.63 -2.28 -1.69
N ASP A 95 12.87 -1.43 -2.70
CA ASP A 95 13.48 -0.10 -2.52
C ASP A 95 12.44 1.01 -2.38
N ASP A 96 11.15 0.69 -2.48
CA ASP A 96 10.07 1.67 -2.35
C ASP A 96 9.97 2.20 -0.92
N THR A 97 9.64 3.49 -0.84
CA THR A 97 9.39 4.17 0.44
C THR A 97 8.18 5.07 0.34
N VAL A 98 7.40 5.11 1.42
CA VAL A 98 6.34 6.09 1.62
C VAL A 98 6.74 6.97 2.78
N THR A 99 6.80 8.28 2.52
CA THR A 99 7.08 9.27 3.58
C THR A 99 5.81 10.03 3.92
N LEU A 100 5.40 9.98 5.18
CA LEU A 100 4.20 10.66 5.68
C LEU A 100 4.59 11.78 6.64
N GLU A 101 3.88 12.89 6.55
CA GLU A 101 3.79 13.89 7.62
C GLU A 101 2.46 13.68 8.33
N VAL A 102 2.48 13.23 9.58
CA VAL A 102 1.29 12.96 10.38
C VAL A 102 1.05 14.14 11.32
N MET A 103 -0.13 14.74 11.25
CA MET A 103 -0.51 15.92 12.03
C MET A 103 -1.51 15.60 13.14
N GLN A 104 -2.26 14.50 13.01
CA GLN A 104 -3.16 13.97 14.02
C GLN A 104 -3.05 12.45 14.02
N ASP A 105 -3.35 11.83 15.17
CA ASP A 105 -3.33 10.38 15.34
C ASP A 105 -4.05 9.68 14.19
N ALA A 106 -3.35 8.77 13.51
CA ALA A 106 -3.84 8.02 12.36
C ALA A 106 -3.52 6.53 12.53
N LYS A 107 -4.09 5.71 11.65
CA LYS A 107 -3.84 4.26 11.59
C LYS A 107 -3.16 3.92 10.28
N LEU A 108 -2.21 3.00 10.34
CA LEU A 108 -1.59 2.36 9.18
C LEU A 108 -1.96 0.87 9.18
N CYS A 109 -2.56 0.42 8.10
CA CYS A 109 -2.82 -0.99 7.79
C CYS A 109 -1.94 -1.42 6.61
N ALA A 110 -1.31 -2.58 6.70
CA ALA A 110 -0.52 -3.19 5.63
C ALA A 110 -1.01 -4.63 5.34
N PHE A 111 -1.18 -4.97 4.06
CA PHE A 111 -1.68 -6.28 3.62
C PHE A 111 -1.39 -6.49 2.11
N PHE A 112 -1.72 -7.65 1.57
CA PHE A 112 -1.64 -7.97 0.14
C PHE A 112 -3.03 -8.15 -0.47
N PHE A 113 -3.18 -7.82 -1.76
CA PHE A 113 -4.32 -8.24 -2.55
C PHE A 113 -3.92 -9.37 -3.49
N ASP A 114 -4.78 -10.38 -3.55
CA ASP A 114 -4.68 -11.48 -4.49
C ASP A 114 -6.07 -12.05 -4.79
N SER A 115 -6.19 -12.68 -5.94
CA SER A 115 -7.34 -13.48 -6.36
C SER A 115 -7.24 -14.95 -6.00
N TYR A 116 -6.06 -15.46 -5.63
CA TYR A 116 -5.85 -16.86 -5.26
C TYR A 116 -4.86 -16.96 -4.09
N ILE A 117 -5.34 -17.24 -2.87
CA ILE A 117 -4.47 -17.11 -1.68
C ILE A 117 -3.62 -18.36 -1.46
N GLU A 118 -4.09 -19.50 -1.95
CA GLU A 118 -3.58 -20.83 -1.65
C GLU A 118 -2.19 -21.12 -2.24
N ASP A 119 -1.76 -20.37 -3.26
CA ASP A 119 -0.44 -20.45 -3.87
C ASP A 119 0.49 -19.28 -3.51
N ASN A 120 0.07 -18.38 -2.61
CA ASN A 120 0.98 -17.37 -2.09
C ASN A 120 2.10 -18.00 -1.26
N GLU A 121 3.31 -17.42 -1.38
CA GLU A 121 4.48 -17.84 -0.62
C GLU A 121 5.27 -16.64 -0.08
N GLY A 122 5.79 -16.80 1.15
CA GLY A 122 6.67 -15.82 1.78
C GLY A 122 5.96 -14.82 2.69
N GLU A 123 6.75 -13.91 3.23
CA GLU A 123 6.34 -12.82 4.11
C GLU A 123 7.34 -11.67 3.97
N VAL A 124 6.87 -10.43 4.13
CA VAL A 124 7.72 -9.24 4.21
C VAL A 124 7.57 -8.56 5.55
N ILE A 125 8.66 -7.97 6.03
CA ILE A 125 8.67 -7.15 7.24
C ILE A 125 8.68 -5.68 6.84
N ILE A 126 7.64 -4.95 7.25
CA ILE A 126 7.53 -3.50 7.04
C ILE A 126 8.17 -2.76 8.22
N SER A 127 9.08 -1.83 7.93
CA SER A 127 9.56 -0.86 8.90
C SER A 127 8.74 0.42 8.82
N VAL A 128 8.32 0.92 9.99
CA VAL A 128 7.65 2.20 10.18
C VAL A 128 8.54 3.03 11.09
N VAL A 129 9.36 3.90 10.50
CA VAL A 129 10.37 4.68 11.23
C VAL A 129 9.86 6.09 11.44
N LYS A 130 9.68 6.51 12.69
CA LYS A 130 9.43 7.90 13.06
C LYS A 130 10.76 8.67 13.10
N ILE A 131 10.82 9.82 12.44
CA ILE A 131 11.98 10.73 12.38
C ILE A 131 11.67 12.01 13.16
#